data_AF-A0A963F467-F1
#
_entry.id   AF-A0A963F467-F1
#
_cell.length_a   1.000
_cell.length_b   1.000
_cell.length_c   1.000
_cell.angle_alpha   90.00
_cell.angle_beta   90.00
_cell.angle_gamma   90.00
#
_symmetry.space_group_name_H-M   'P 1'
#
loop_
_entity.id
_entity.type
_entity.pdbx_description
1 polymer ?
#
loop_
_entity_poly.entity_id
_entity_poly.type
_entity_poly.pdbx_seq_one_letter_code
_entity_poly.pdbx_strand_id
1 'polypeptide(L)' 'VQEPGQEARFVINFQNCVDCKTCDIKDPAQNITWVTPEGGGGPNYPNM' A
#
# COMPACT_ATOMS: atom_id res chain seq x y z
N VAL A 1 -1.33 -0.60 -13.35
CA VAL A 1 -2.05 -0.85 -14.62
C VAL A 1 -1.83 0.36 -15.50
N GLN A 2 -1.23 0.21 -16.68
CA GLN A 2 -1.06 1.29 -17.65
C GLN A 2 -2.11 1.09 -18.74
N GLU A 3 -3.03 2.04 -18.84
CA GLU A 3 -4.11 2.03 -19.82
C GLU A 3 -3.64 2.84 -21.05
N PRO A 4 -3.76 2.29 -22.27
CA PRO A 4 -3.29 2.97 -23.48
C PRO A 4 -4.05 4.29 -23.69
N GLY A 5 -3.31 5.39 -23.88
CA GLY A 5 -3.88 6.72 -24.07
C GLY A 5 -4.16 7.51 -22.78
N GLN A 6 -3.86 6.95 -21.60
CA GLN A 6 -3.99 7.64 -20.31
C GLN A 6 -2.62 8.07 -19.76
N GLU A 7 -2.59 9.23 -19.10
CA GLU A 7 -1.41 9.67 -18.34
C GLU A 7 -1.10 8.71 -17.18
N ALA A 8 0.17 8.64 -16.80
CA ALA A 8 0.60 7.81 -15.70
C ALA A 8 -0.05 8.29 -14.38
N ARG A 9 -0.78 7.39 -13.73
CA ARG A 9 -1.35 7.61 -12.39
C ARG A 9 -0.67 6.74 -11.36
N PHE A 10 -0.46 7.29 -10.17
CA PHE A 10 -0.06 6.50 -9.01
C PHE A 10 -1.29 5.73 -8.50
N VAL A 11 -1.17 4.40 -8.40
CA VAL A 11 -2.24 3.51 -7.96
C VAL A 11 -1.71 2.66 -6.82
N ILE A 12 -2.37 2.71 -5.67
CA ILE A 12 -2.07 1.86 -4.50
C ILE A 12 -2.97 0.62 -4.57
N ASN A 13 -2.37 -0.57 -4.63
CA ASN A 13 -3.10 -1.85 -4.52
C ASN A 13 -2.97 -2.38 -3.09
N PHE A 14 -3.82 -1.90 -2.18
CA PHE A 14 -3.73 -2.21 -0.75
C PHE A 14 -3.93 -3.70 -0.42
N GLN A 15 -4.60 -4.45 -1.29
CA GLN A 15 -4.74 -5.91 -1.14
C GLN A 15 -3.38 -6.64 -1.10
N ASN A 16 -2.32 -6.03 -1.62
CA ASN A 16 -0.95 -6.56 -1.57
C ASN A 16 -0.11 -5.93 -0.45
N CYS A 17 -0.70 -5.13 0.44
CA CYS A 17 0.01 -4.52 1.55
C CYS A 17 0.47 -5.59 2.55
N VAL A 18 1.68 -5.42 3.09
CA VAL A 18 2.27 -6.32 4.10
C VAL A 18 2.41 -5.64 5.47
N ASP A 19 1.71 -4.52 5.66
CA ASP A 19 1.62 -3.77 6.93
C ASP A 19 2.95 -3.29 7.54
N CYS A 20 3.99 -3.13 6.72
CA CYS A 20 5.32 -2.72 7.19
C CYS A 20 5.48 -1.22 7.53
N LYS A 21 4.48 -0.38 7.22
CA LYS A 21 4.48 1.09 7.39
C LYS A 21 5.52 1.89 6.59
N THR A 22 6.29 1.27 5.70
CA THR A 22 7.34 1.98 4.96
C THR A 22 6.81 3.17 4.15
N CYS A 23 5.64 3.02 3.50
CA CYS A 23 5.04 4.10 2.72
C CYS A 23 4.69 5.34 3.55
N ASP A 24 4.26 5.14 4.81
CA ASP A 24 3.92 6.20 5.77
C ASP A 24 5.18 6.93 6.27
N ILE A 25 6.23 6.16 6.58
CA ILE A 25 7.48 6.68 7.18
C ILE A 25 8.42 7.32 6.13
N LYS A 26 8.44 6.78 4.92
CA LYS A 26 9.48 7.10 3.92
C LYS A 26 8.99 7.90 2.73
N ASP A 27 7.72 8.29 2.68
CA ASP A 27 7.27 9.29 1.72
C ASP A 27 7.82 10.68 2.10
N PRO A 28 8.74 11.28 1.30
CA PRO A 28 9.32 12.59 1.62
C PRO A 28 8.29 13.71 1.64
N ALA A 29 7.19 13.57 0.89
CA ALA A 29 6.14 14.57 0.79
C ALA A 29 4.99 14.30 1.77
N GLN A 30 5.02 13.16 2.50
CA GLN A 30 4.00 12.79 3.49
C GLN A 30 2.56 12.80 2.90
N ASN A 31 2.41 12.34 1.66
CA ASN A 31 1.13 12.24 0.96
C ASN A 31 0.35 10.98 1.32
N ILE A 32 0.98 9.99 1.95
CA ILE A 32 0.38 8.71 2.29
C ILE A 32 0.21 8.63 3.81
N THR A 33 -1.02 8.36 4.27
CA THR A 33 -1.33 8.00 5.66
C THR A 33 -1.72 6.54 5.74
N TRP A 34 -0.97 5.74 6.49
CA TRP A 34 -1.35 4.34 6.73
C TRP A 34 -2.36 4.25 7.89
N VAL A 35 -3.43 3.48 7.68
CA VAL A 35 -4.41 3.12 8.72
C VAL A 35 -4.57 1.61 8.78
N THR A 36 -4.86 1.08 9.97
CA THR A 36 -5.09 -0.36 10.13
C THR A 36 -6.33 -0.77 9.35
N PRO A 37 -6.25 -1.81 8.49
CA PRO A 37 -7.41 -2.30 7.77
C PRO A 37 -8.40 -3.02 8.71
N GLU A 38 -9.57 -3.37 8.18
CA GLU A 38 -10.54 -4.21 8.88
C GLU A 38 -9.88 -5.53 9.32
N GLY A 39 -10.15 -5.95 10.56
CA GLY A 39 -9.47 -7.09 11.19
C GLY A 39 -9.58 -8.37 10.35
N GLY A 40 -8.44 -9.02 10.10
CA GLY A 40 -8.32 -10.17 9.19
C GLY A 40 -7.74 -9.83 7.82
N GLY A 41 -7.62 -8.54 7.48
CA GLY A 41 -6.79 -8.06 6.37
C GLY A 41 -5.33 -8.00 6.77
N GLY A 42 -4.43 -8.41 5.87
CA GLY A 42 -2.98 -8.37 6.07
C GLY A 42 -2.29 -9.72 5.84
N PRO A 43 -0.96 -9.75 5.91
CA PRO A 43 -0.17 -10.95 5.67
C PRO A 43 -0.35 -11.97 6.82
N ASN A 44 -0.45 -13.24 6.46
CA ASN A 44 -0.35 -14.35 7.41
C ASN A 44 1.07 -14.90 7.39
N TYR A 45 1.76 -14.82 8.53
CA TYR A 45 3.13 -15.28 8.71
C TYR A 45 3.16 -16.55 9.60
N PRO A 46 2.88 -17.75 9.06
CA PRO A 46 2.76 -18.97 9.86
C PRO A 46 4.09 -19.50 10.41
N ASN A 47 5.23 -19.07 9.83
CA ASN A 47 6.56 -19.58 10.16
C ASN A 47 7.59 -18.44 10.29
N MET A 48 7.13 -17.22 10.54
CA MET A 48 7.99 -16.05 10.74
C MET A 48 7.95 -15.60 12.19
#